data_AF-A0A974ULY3-F1
#
_entry.id   AF-A0A974ULY3-F1
#
_cell.length_a   1.000
_cell.length_b   1.000
_cell.length_c   1.000
_cell.angle_alpha   90.00
_cell.angle_beta   90.00
_cell.angle_gamma   90.00
#
_symmetry.space_group_name_H-M   'P 1'
#
loop_
_entity.id
_entity.type
_entity.pdbx_description
1 polymer ?
#
loop_
_entity_poly.entity_id
_entity_poly.type
_entity_poly.pdbx_seq_one_letter_code
_entity_poly.pdbx_strand_id
1 'polypeptide(L)'
;MSDVMGQFIAIKAGDANVQDANRWLRGAGSSIGQVRDLKNPPNSGEGPSPDRVNGQYWVGANGDPHIEAGVVDKTDYLITDGATFNGQTVRGLGEDKAIALWWKVENLLRPTSTFRDVGTALNSACATNARTGGAGTTTAACTQVANAVKATQLNLAS
;
A
#
# COMPACT_ATOMS: atom_id res chain seq x y z
N MET A 1 4.83 -2.04 -6.13
CA MET A 1 4.02 -1.21 -7.06
C MET A 1 3.11 -2.06 -7.94
N SER A 2 3.61 -3.12 -8.58
CA SER A 2 2.75 -4.02 -9.37
C SER A 2 1.56 -4.56 -8.59
N ASP A 3 1.74 -4.79 -7.29
CA ASP A 3 0.67 -5.30 -6.47
C ASP A 3 -0.47 -4.32 -6.24
N VAL A 4 -0.13 -3.10 -5.82
CA VAL A 4 -1.05 -1.96 -5.69
C VAL A 4 -1.81 -1.70 -7.00
N MET A 5 -1.10 -1.60 -8.13
CA MET A 5 -1.75 -1.28 -9.41
C MET A 5 -2.61 -2.43 -9.92
N GLY A 6 -2.13 -3.67 -9.82
CA GLY A 6 -2.91 -4.86 -10.18
C GLY A 6 -4.17 -5.01 -9.34
N GLN A 7 -4.08 -4.69 -8.04
CA GLN A 7 -5.20 -4.70 -7.11
C GLN A 7 -6.26 -3.67 -7.51
N PHE A 8 -5.87 -2.45 -7.85
CA PHE A 8 -6.82 -1.44 -8.33
C PHE A 8 -7.46 -1.81 -9.67
N ILE A 9 -6.70 -2.38 -10.61
CA ILE A 9 -7.26 -2.85 -11.88
C ILE A 9 -8.37 -3.87 -11.60
N ALA A 10 -8.13 -4.86 -10.74
CA ALA A 10 -9.12 -5.88 -10.42
C ALA A 10 -10.35 -5.33 -9.68
N ILE A 11 -10.15 -4.41 -8.72
CA ILE A 11 -11.26 -3.71 -8.02
C ILE A 11 -12.11 -2.92 -9.01
N LYS A 12 -11.51 -2.10 -9.89
CA LYS A 12 -12.26 -1.29 -10.85
C LYS A 12 -12.91 -2.12 -11.95
N ALA A 13 -12.34 -3.26 -12.30
CA ALA A 13 -12.94 -4.22 -13.22
C ALA A 13 -14.13 -4.99 -12.61
N GLY A 14 -14.32 -4.92 -11.29
CA GLY A 14 -15.34 -5.69 -10.59
C GLY A 14 -15.08 -7.20 -10.65
N ASP A 15 -13.81 -7.62 -10.63
CA ASP A 15 -13.43 -9.03 -10.64
C ASP A 15 -14.14 -9.78 -9.49
N ALA A 16 -14.86 -10.86 -9.80
CA ALA A 16 -15.60 -11.66 -8.83
C ALA A 16 -14.70 -12.28 -7.75
N ASN A 17 -13.41 -12.45 -8.03
CA ASN A 17 -12.44 -12.96 -7.07
C ASN A 17 -11.84 -11.87 -6.17
N VAL A 18 -12.15 -10.59 -6.42
CA VAL A 18 -11.60 -9.43 -5.72
C VAL A 18 -12.74 -8.64 -5.06
N GLN A 19 -13.52 -9.35 -4.24
CA GLN A 19 -14.68 -8.83 -3.51
C GLN A 19 -14.69 -9.38 -2.09
N ASP A 20 -15.45 -8.75 -1.20
CA ASP A 20 -15.65 -9.18 0.18
C ASP A 20 -14.34 -9.56 0.89
N ALA A 21 -14.26 -10.79 1.42
CA ALA A 21 -13.09 -11.31 2.12
C ALA A 21 -11.85 -11.45 1.22
N ASN A 22 -12.04 -11.58 -0.10
CA ASN A 22 -10.97 -11.76 -1.07
C ASN A 22 -10.47 -10.43 -1.65
N ARG A 23 -11.12 -9.30 -1.34
CA ARG A 23 -10.81 -7.98 -1.92
C ARG A 23 -9.34 -7.60 -1.84
N TRP A 24 -8.62 -8.02 -0.79
CA TRP A 24 -7.19 -7.74 -0.60
C TRP A 24 -6.30 -8.98 -0.70
N LEU A 25 -6.84 -10.07 -1.26
CA LEU A 25 -6.10 -11.30 -1.48
C LEU A 25 -5.70 -11.41 -2.94
N ARG A 26 -4.41 -11.63 -3.17
CA ARG A 26 -3.88 -11.80 -4.52
C ARG A 26 -3.83 -13.26 -4.86
N GLY A 27 -4.34 -13.62 -6.03
CA GLY A 27 -4.39 -15.00 -6.50
C GLY A 27 -5.58 -15.83 -5.98
N ALA A 28 -6.49 -15.26 -5.17
CA ALA A 28 -7.59 -15.99 -4.53
C ALA A 28 -8.49 -16.80 -5.49
N GLY A 29 -8.58 -16.42 -6.77
CA GLY A 29 -9.32 -17.16 -7.82
C GLY A 29 -8.45 -17.92 -8.83
N SER A 30 -7.14 -17.99 -8.61
CA SER A 30 -6.19 -18.62 -9.53
C SER A 30 -5.90 -20.07 -9.15
N SER A 31 -5.37 -20.87 -10.08
CA SER A 31 -4.99 -22.27 -9.83
C SER A 31 -3.87 -22.43 -8.80
N ILE A 32 -3.15 -21.36 -8.47
CA ILE A 32 -2.11 -21.34 -7.43
C ILE A 32 -2.63 -20.89 -6.06
N GLY A 33 -3.91 -20.53 -5.96
CA GLY A 33 -4.53 -20.07 -4.73
C GLY A 33 -4.08 -18.67 -4.30
N GLN A 34 -4.45 -18.27 -3.08
CA GLN A 34 -4.01 -17.00 -2.51
C GLN A 34 -2.48 -16.99 -2.31
N VAL A 35 -1.83 -16.05 -2.99
CA VAL A 35 -0.38 -15.87 -2.99
C VAL A 35 0.03 -14.85 -1.93
N ARG A 36 -0.63 -13.68 -1.90
CA ARG A 36 -0.37 -12.61 -0.93
C ARG A 36 -1.65 -12.07 -0.31
N ASP A 37 -1.55 -11.65 0.95
CA ASP A 37 -2.59 -10.92 1.67
C ASP A 37 -2.13 -9.47 1.87
N LEU A 38 -2.64 -8.55 1.05
CA LEU A 38 -2.24 -7.14 1.07
C LEU A 38 -2.71 -6.44 2.34
N LYS A 39 -3.80 -6.93 2.95
CA LYS A 39 -4.34 -6.42 4.20
C LYS A 39 -3.55 -6.94 5.41
N ASN A 40 -3.12 -8.19 5.37
CA ASN A 40 -2.39 -8.87 6.45
C ASN A 40 -1.19 -9.66 5.88
N PRO A 41 -0.10 -8.98 5.48
CA PRO A 41 1.06 -9.62 4.85
C PRO A 41 1.64 -10.84 5.59
N PRO A 42 1.64 -10.91 6.93
CA PRO A 42 2.01 -12.12 7.67
C PRO A 42 1.23 -13.40 7.31
N ASN A 43 0.04 -13.26 6.73
CA ASN A 43 -0.85 -14.36 6.34
C ASN A 43 -0.81 -14.65 4.82
N SER A 44 0.32 -14.34 4.16
CA SER A 44 0.50 -14.59 2.73
C SER A 44 0.77 -16.08 2.45
N GLY A 45 0.13 -16.62 1.41
CA GLY A 45 0.18 -18.05 1.09
C GLY A 45 1.53 -18.53 0.53
N GLU A 46 2.31 -17.64 -0.10
CA GLU A 46 3.69 -17.95 -0.53
C GLU A 46 4.73 -17.85 0.60
N GLY A 47 4.30 -17.47 1.81
CA GLY A 47 5.15 -17.28 2.98
C GLY A 47 4.86 -15.94 3.68
N PRO A 48 5.11 -15.84 4.99
CA PRO A 48 4.80 -14.64 5.76
C PRO A 48 5.68 -13.46 5.32
N SER A 49 5.05 -12.30 5.15
CA SER A 49 5.71 -11.05 4.74
C SER A 49 5.55 -9.95 5.81
N PRO A 50 6.48 -8.99 5.91
CA PRO A 50 6.40 -7.88 6.84
C PRO A 50 5.24 -6.93 6.50
N ASP A 51 4.59 -6.40 7.53
CA ASP A 51 3.54 -5.37 7.42
C ASP A 51 4.03 -3.95 7.77
N ARG A 52 5.31 -3.84 8.18
CA ARG A 52 6.03 -2.59 8.43
C ARG A 52 7.54 -2.78 8.28
N VAL A 53 8.25 -1.72 7.94
CA VAL A 53 9.72 -1.69 7.88
C VAL A 53 10.31 -2.07 9.24
N ASN A 54 11.35 -2.91 9.26
CA ASN A 54 11.99 -3.42 10.49
C ASN A 54 11.03 -4.17 11.43
N GLY A 55 9.88 -4.60 10.93
CA GLY A 55 8.90 -5.40 11.65
C GLY A 55 9.21 -6.89 11.64
N GLN A 56 8.22 -7.67 12.09
CA GLN A 56 8.27 -9.13 11.96
C GLN A 56 8.38 -9.52 10.48
N TYR A 57 9.18 -10.55 10.18
CA TYR A 57 9.45 -11.03 8.82
C TYR A 57 10.25 -10.07 7.91
N TRP A 58 10.70 -8.93 8.43
CA TRP A 58 11.60 -8.04 7.70
C TRP A 58 13.00 -8.69 7.57
N VAL A 59 13.54 -8.69 6.36
CA VAL A 59 14.80 -9.39 6.01
C VAL A 59 15.95 -8.44 5.66
N GLY A 60 15.67 -7.16 5.45
CA GLY A 60 16.66 -6.09 5.34
C GLY A 60 17.13 -5.84 3.91
N ALA A 61 18.20 -5.06 3.74
CA ALA A 61 18.63 -4.51 2.44
C ALA A 61 18.94 -5.55 1.34
N ASN A 62 19.17 -6.82 1.70
CA ASN A 62 19.37 -7.94 0.76
C ASN A 62 18.18 -8.90 0.74
N GLY A 63 17.03 -8.45 1.24
CA GLY A 63 15.78 -9.17 1.30
C GLY A 63 15.18 -9.44 -0.07
N ASP A 64 14.33 -10.45 -0.13
CA ASP A 64 13.54 -10.69 -1.34
C ASP A 64 12.53 -9.54 -1.51
N PRO A 65 12.54 -8.83 -2.66
CA PRO A 65 11.61 -7.74 -2.92
C PRO A 65 10.14 -8.19 -2.91
N HIS A 66 9.85 -9.47 -3.16
CA HIS A 66 8.50 -10.03 -3.05
C HIS A 66 8.04 -10.16 -1.59
N ILE A 67 8.96 -10.43 -0.66
CA ILE A 67 8.66 -10.48 0.77
C ILE A 67 8.45 -9.06 1.29
N GLU A 68 9.39 -8.15 1.05
CA GLU A 68 9.32 -6.81 1.63
C GLU A 68 8.22 -5.92 1.00
N ALA A 69 7.68 -6.32 -0.17
CA ALA A 69 6.52 -5.69 -0.78
C ALA A 69 5.29 -5.63 0.15
N GLY A 70 5.18 -6.55 1.11
CA GLY A 70 4.12 -6.56 2.12
C GLY A 70 3.97 -5.22 2.87
N VAL A 71 5.05 -4.46 3.06
CA VAL A 71 5.00 -3.14 3.70
C VAL A 71 4.25 -2.12 2.84
N VAL A 72 4.50 -2.13 1.53
CA VAL A 72 3.82 -1.24 0.57
C VAL A 72 2.37 -1.66 0.42
N ASP A 73 2.10 -2.96 0.35
CA ASP A 73 0.76 -3.53 0.28
C ASP A 73 -0.10 -3.17 1.49
N LYS A 74 0.45 -3.32 2.70
CA LYS A 74 -0.21 -2.89 3.93
C LYS A 74 -0.48 -1.39 3.95
N THR A 75 0.48 -0.59 3.44
CA THR A 75 0.33 0.87 3.36
C THR A 75 -0.82 1.24 2.42
N ASP A 76 -0.95 0.57 1.28
CA ASP A 76 -2.05 0.81 0.34
C ASP A 76 -3.40 0.43 0.93
N TYR A 77 -3.51 -0.74 1.56
CA TYR A 77 -4.72 -1.14 2.30
C TYR A 77 -5.15 -0.06 3.31
N LEU A 78 -4.22 0.46 4.10
CA LEU A 78 -4.50 1.50 5.09
C LEU A 78 -4.94 2.82 4.45
N ILE A 79 -4.31 3.23 3.35
CA ILE A 79 -4.68 4.44 2.62
C ILE A 79 -6.07 4.31 2.00
N THR A 80 -6.37 3.15 1.41
CA THR A 80 -7.60 2.93 0.65
C THR A 80 -8.80 2.72 1.57
N ASP A 81 -8.74 1.70 2.43
CA ASP A 81 -9.89 1.26 3.25
C ASP A 81 -9.79 1.76 4.70
N GLY A 82 -8.58 2.00 5.20
CA GLY A 82 -8.36 2.43 6.58
C GLY A 82 -8.38 1.28 7.59
N ALA A 83 -7.65 1.48 8.69
CA ALA A 83 -7.68 0.66 9.89
C ALA A 83 -6.88 1.34 11.00
N THR A 84 -6.93 0.77 12.20
CA THR A 84 -5.91 1.03 13.23
C THR A 84 -4.78 0.02 13.08
N PHE A 85 -3.55 0.51 12.98
CA PHE A 85 -2.34 -0.32 12.88
C PHE A 85 -1.14 0.41 13.48
N ASN A 86 -0.32 -0.30 14.27
CA ASN A 86 0.92 0.21 14.87
C ASN A 86 0.76 1.59 15.56
N GLY A 87 -0.30 1.74 16.38
CA GLY A 87 -0.60 2.97 17.11
C GLY A 87 -1.13 4.13 16.27
N GLN A 88 -1.33 3.94 14.96
CA GLN A 88 -1.94 4.93 14.07
C GLN A 88 -3.35 4.50 13.70
N THR A 89 -4.30 5.44 13.71
CA THR A 89 -5.64 5.23 13.14
C THR A 89 -5.72 5.98 11.81
N VAL A 90 -5.98 5.24 10.74
CA VAL A 90 -6.08 5.76 9.37
C VAL A 90 -7.54 5.65 8.94
N ARG A 91 -8.14 6.79 8.60
CA ARG A 91 -9.41 6.83 7.88
C ARG A 91 -9.13 6.64 6.39
N GLY A 92 -9.73 5.62 5.80
CA GLY A 92 -9.60 5.32 4.37
C GLY A 92 -10.00 6.50 3.49
N LEU A 93 -9.27 6.67 2.39
CA LEU A 93 -9.51 7.73 1.40
C LEU A 93 -10.51 7.32 0.32
N GLY A 94 -10.73 6.01 0.18
CA GLY A 94 -11.45 5.40 -0.93
C GLY A 94 -10.59 5.24 -2.17
N GLU A 95 -11.05 4.37 -3.07
CA GLU A 95 -10.34 3.90 -4.26
C GLU A 95 -9.84 5.04 -5.14
N ASP A 96 -10.71 5.97 -5.54
CA ASP A 96 -10.35 6.97 -6.56
C ASP A 96 -9.21 7.89 -6.10
N LYS A 97 -9.17 8.25 -4.81
CA LYS A 97 -8.08 9.05 -4.24
C LYS A 97 -6.81 8.23 -4.08
N ALA A 98 -6.92 6.98 -3.66
CA ALA A 98 -5.78 6.08 -3.51
C ALA A 98 -5.12 5.78 -4.88
N ILE A 99 -5.92 5.51 -5.92
CA ILE A 99 -5.46 5.32 -7.30
C ILE A 99 -4.72 6.57 -7.79
N ALA A 100 -5.32 7.76 -7.65
CA ALA A 100 -4.68 9.01 -8.06
C ALA A 100 -3.40 9.31 -7.28
N LEU A 101 -3.33 8.90 -6.01
CA LEU A 101 -2.14 9.03 -5.18
C LEU A 101 -1.02 8.11 -5.67
N TRP A 102 -1.28 6.82 -5.77
CA TRP A 102 -0.27 5.83 -6.15
C TRP A 102 0.21 5.98 -7.58
N TRP A 103 -0.66 6.40 -8.51
CA TRP A 103 -0.24 6.77 -9.86
C TRP A 103 0.82 7.88 -9.83
N LYS A 104 0.62 8.89 -8.99
CA LYS A 104 1.60 9.97 -8.85
C LYS A 104 2.85 9.51 -8.12
N VAL A 105 2.75 8.63 -7.12
CA VAL A 105 3.91 8.02 -6.45
C VAL A 105 4.80 7.29 -7.46
N GLU A 106 4.22 6.43 -8.30
CA GLU A 106 4.96 5.70 -9.35
C GLU A 106 5.82 6.63 -10.21
N ASN A 107 5.27 7.80 -10.57
CA ASN A 107 5.95 8.80 -11.40
C ASN A 107 6.97 9.68 -10.63
N LEU A 108 7.05 9.56 -9.30
CA LEU A 108 8.04 10.26 -8.48
C LEU A 108 9.25 9.38 -8.11
N LEU A 109 9.08 8.05 -8.17
CA LEU A 109 10.13 7.11 -7.82
C LEU A 109 11.20 7.02 -8.92
N ARG A 110 12.39 6.59 -8.53
CA ARG A 110 13.55 6.39 -9.40
C ARG A 110 13.99 4.93 -9.30
N PRO A 111 14.81 4.42 -10.24
CA PRO A 111 15.31 3.05 -10.18
C PRO A 111 16.05 2.69 -8.88
N THR A 112 16.59 3.68 -8.16
CA THR A 112 17.31 3.51 -6.89
C THR A 112 16.47 3.86 -5.66
N SER A 113 15.15 4.00 -5.81
CA SER A 113 14.28 4.39 -4.70
C SER A 113 14.20 3.31 -3.63
N THR A 114 14.25 3.76 -2.39
CA THR A 114 14.13 2.97 -1.16
C THR A 114 12.70 3.03 -0.60
N PHE A 115 12.40 2.24 0.43
CA PHE A 115 11.15 2.37 1.20
C PHE A 115 10.97 3.77 1.81
N ARG A 116 12.08 4.44 2.17
CA ARG A 116 12.05 5.83 2.66
C ARG A 116 11.59 6.80 1.56
N ASP A 117 12.03 6.55 0.34
CA ASP A 117 11.61 7.33 -0.82
C ASP A 117 10.13 7.10 -1.13
N VAL A 118 9.61 5.89 -0.95
CA VAL A 118 8.16 5.62 -1.06
C VAL A 118 7.37 6.45 -0.05
N GLY A 119 7.77 6.46 1.23
CA GLY A 119 7.12 7.27 2.25
C GLY A 119 7.17 8.78 1.95
N THR A 120 8.28 9.26 1.39
CA THR A 120 8.46 10.66 0.97
C THR A 120 7.59 10.99 -0.25
N ALA A 121 7.55 10.09 -1.24
CA ALA A 121 6.76 10.22 -2.45
C ALA A 121 5.26 10.22 -2.15
N LEU A 122 4.77 9.38 -1.22
CA LEU A 122 3.37 9.37 -0.78
C LEU A 122 2.91 10.73 -0.25
N ASN A 123 3.69 11.32 0.67
CA ASN A 123 3.37 12.64 1.21
C ASN A 123 3.43 13.74 0.14
N SER A 124 4.43 13.67 -0.75
CA SER A 124 4.62 14.66 -1.83
C SER A 124 3.53 14.57 -2.91
N ALA A 125 3.14 13.35 -3.26
CA ALA A 125 2.06 13.06 -4.19
C ALA A 125 0.71 13.54 -3.63
N CYS A 126 0.43 13.28 -2.35
CA CYS A 126 -0.80 13.75 -1.73
C CYS A 126 -0.88 15.27 -1.69
N ALA A 127 0.19 15.94 -1.24
CA ALA A 127 0.23 17.41 -1.22
C ALA A 127 0.00 18.01 -2.61
N THR A 128 0.57 17.39 -3.65
CA THR A 128 0.32 17.78 -5.04
C THR A 128 -1.14 17.58 -5.43
N ASN A 129 -1.72 16.40 -5.19
CA ASN A 129 -3.11 16.13 -5.51
C ASN A 129 -4.07 17.06 -4.76
N ALA A 130 -3.81 17.38 -3.49
CA ALA A 130 -4.59 18.34 -2.72
C ALA A 130 -4.54 19.75 -3.31
N ARG A 131 -3.37 20.19 -3.78
CA ARG A 131 -3.20 21.51 -4.41
C ARG A 131 -3.86 21.60 -5.78
N THR A 132 -3.87 20.51 -6.55
CA THR A 132 -4.40 20.50 -7.93
C THR A 132 -5.81 19.93 -8.03
N GLY A 133 -6.45 19.57 -6.91
CA GLY A 133 -7.79 18.95 -6.89
C GLY A 133 -7.83 17.50 -7.42
N GLY A 134 -6.70 16.79 -7.48
CA GLY A 134 -6.61 15.43 -8.01
C GLY A 134 -7.54 14.46 -7.28
N ALA A 135 -8.52 13.91 -8.00
CA ALA A 135 -9.58 13.02 -7.48
C ALA A 135 -10.33 13.58 -6.24
N GLY A 136 -10.39 14.91 -6.09
CA GLY A 136 -10.98 15.55 -4.91
C GLY A 136 -10.19 15.32 -3.61
N THR A 137 -8.89 15.06 -3.72
CA THR A 137 -7.98 14.97 -2.57
C THR A 137 -7.95 16.29 -1.80
N THR A 138 -7.99 16.22 -0.47
CA THR A 138 -7.93 17.40 0.41
C THR A 138 -6.69 17.33 1.30
N THR A 139 -6.33 18.43 1.95
CA THR A 139 -5.24 18.44 2.95
C THR A 139 -5.51 17.48 4.11
N ALA A 140 -6.77 17.32 4.51
CA ALA A 140 -7.18 16.35 5.53
C ALA A 140 -6.95 14.88 5.11
N ALA A 141 -7.03 14.58 3.80
CA ALA A 141 -6.66 13.27 3.28
C ALA A 141 -5.15 13.01 3.45
N CYS A 142 -4.31 14.04 3.29
CA CYS A 142 -2.87 13.90 3.44
C CYS A 142 -2.42 13.63 4.88
N THR A 143 -3.20 14.04 5.88
CA THR A 143 -2.99 13.57 7.26
C THR A 143 -3.13 12.05 7.37
N GLN A 144 -4.09 11.45 6.66
CA GLN A 144 -4.29 10.00 6.68
C GLN A 144 -3.17 9.25 5.93
N VAL A 145 -2.70 9.81 4.81
CA VAL A 145 -1.51 9.28 4.10
C VAL A 145 -0.28 9.31 5.03
N ALA A 146 -0.04 10.42 5.73
CA ALA A 146 1.06 10.53 6.67
C ALA A 146 0.92 9.54 7.85
N ASN A 147 -0.30 9.30 8.33
CA ASN A 147 -0.56 8.29 9.36
C ASN A 147 -0.26 6.87 8.85
N ALA A 148 -0.64 6.52 7.61
CA ALA A 148 -0.33 5.22 7.02
C ALA A 148 1.18 5.03 6.87
N VAL A 149 1.91 6.04 6.38
CA VAL A 149 3.38 6.04 6.28
C VAL A 149 4.04 5.78 7.64
N LYS A 150 3.53 6.40 8.72
CA LYS A 150 4.01 6.15 10.09
C LYS A 150 3.65 4.76 10.57
N ALA A 151 2.43 4.29 10.29
CA ALA A 151 1.94 2.99 10.73
C ALA A 151 2.82 1.86 10.19
N THR A 152 3.23 1.94 8.92
CA THR A 152 4.10 0.97 8.25
C THR A 152 5.58 1.30 8.33
N GLN A 153 5.95 2.33 9.08
CA GLN A 153 7.33 2.74 9.37
C GLN A 153 8.17 3.07 8.12
N LEU A 154 7.54 3.42 6.99
CA LEU A 154 8.25 3.87 5.79
C LEU A 154 9.12 5.11 6.06
N ASN A 155 8.74 5.95 7.02
CA ASN A 155 9.52 7.11 7.45
C ASN A 155 10.78 6.75 8.28
N LEU A 156 10.91 5.50 8.72
CA LEU A 156 12.03 4.99 9.52
C LEU A 156 12.96 4.06 8.72
N ALA A 157 12.67 3.83 7.44
CA ALA A 157 13.55 3.06 6.56
C ALA A 157 14.91 3.74 6.42
N SER A 158 15.97 2.95 6.50
CA SER A 158 17.38 3.33 6.35
C SER A 158 17.92 2.94 4.99
#